data_AF-A0A2J4XYX6-F1
#
_entry.id   AF-A0A2J4XYX6-F1
#
_cell.length_a   1.000
_cell.length_b   1.000
_cell.length_c   1.000
_cell.angle_alpha   90.00
_cell.angle_beta   90.00
_cell.angle_gamma   90.00
#
_symmetry.space_group_name_H-M   'P 1'
#
loop_
_entity.id
_entity.type
_entity.pdbx_description
1 polymer ?
#
loop_
_entity_poly.entity_id
_entity_poly.type
_entity_poly.pdbx_seq_one_letter_code
_entity_poly.pdbx_strand_id
1 'polypeptide(L)'
;AWLLTPHPKAMTTDAQKRLEAIASLEDLGAGFALATHDLEIRGAGELLGEDQSGSMETIGFSLYMELLENAVDALKAGREPSLEDLTSQQTEVELRMPSLLPDDFIPDVNTRLSFYKRIASAKNENELEEIKVELIDRFGLLPDPARNLLDIARLRQQAQKLGIRKLESNEKGGTIEFNEKNNVNPMWLIGLLQKQPQHYRLDGPTRLKFTQDLAERKTRMEWVRQFMRQLEENAAA
;
A
#
# COMPACT_ATOMS: atom_id res chain seq x y z
N ALA A 1 -24.39 27.62 -5.52
CA ALA A 1 -24.18 28.50 -4.34
C ALA A 1 -23.56 29.81 -4.83
N TRP A 2 -23.82 30.94 -4.17
CA TRP A 2 -23.24 32.24 -4.55
C TRP A 2 -22.09 32.59 -3.59
N LEU A 3 -20.88 32.76 -4.13
CA LEU A 3 -19.70 33.17 -3.36
C LEU A 3 -19.47 34.67 -3.58
N LEU A 4 -19.68 35.48 -2.54
CA LEU A 4 -19.42 36.91 -2.58
C LEU A 4 -17.99 37.19 -2.13
N THR A 5 -17.21 37.87 -2.96
CA THR A 5 -15.78 38.12 -2.71
C THR A 5 -15.49 39.62 -2.71
N PRO A 6 -14.46 40.09 -1.98
CA PRO A 6 -14.00 41.47 -2.08
C PRO A 6 -13.32 41.72 -3.44
N HIS A 7 -13.00 42.98 -3.73
CA HIS A 7 -12.34 43.36 -4.97
C HIS A 7 -11.01 42.58 -5.16
N PRO A 8 -10.68 42.06 -6.36
CA PRO A 8 -9.52 41.17 -6.57
C PRO A 8 -8.18 41.69 -6.04
N LYS A 9 -7.94 43.00 -6.13
CA LYS A 9 -6.74 43.66 -5.59
C LYS A 9 -6.60 43.61 -4.06
N ALA A 10 -7.68 43.33 -3.34
CA ALA A 10 -7.69 43.15 -1.88
C ALA A 10 -7.66 41.67 -1.46
N MET A 11 -7.61 40.75 -2.43
CA MET A 11 -7.46 39.32 -2.17
C MET A 11 -5.99 38.94 -2.22
N THR A 12 -5.57 38.03 -1.34
CA THR A 12 -4.27 37.39 -1.44
C THR A 12 -4.21 36.51 -2.69
N THR A 13 -3.01 36.26 -3.19
CA THR A 13 -2.78 35.37 -4.33
C THR A 13 -3.36 33.97 -4.11
N ASP A 14 -3.30 33.47 -2.88
CA ASP A 14 -3.87 32.17 -2.51
C ASP A 14 -5.39 32.19 -2.51
N ALA A 15 -6.02 33.28 -2.03
CA ALA A 15 -7.46 33.41 -2.04
C ALA A 15 -8.01 33.46 -3.48
N GLN A 16 -7.27 34.10 -4.40
CA GLN A 16 -7.61 34.10 -5.82
C GLN A 16 -7.54 32.70 -6.43
N LYS A 17 -6.43 31.96 -6.19
CA LYS A 17 -6.27 30.58 -6.66
C LYS A 17 -7.36 29.63 -6.12
N ARG A 18 -7.74 29.78 -4.85
CA ARG A 18 -8.83 28.98 -4.25
C ARG A 18 -10.18 29.28 -4.89
N LEU A 19 -10.48 30.55 -5.18
CA LEU A 19 -11.72 30.93 -5.84
C LEU A 19 -11.80 30.41 -7.28
N GLU A 20 -10.70 30.43 -8.02
CA GLU A 20 -10.61 29.82 -9.35
C GLU A 20 -10.81 28.31 -9.30
N ALA A 21 -10.17 27.63 -8.35
CA ALA A 21 -10.35 26.19 -8.14
C ALA A 21 -11.81 25.84 -7.83
N ILE A 22 -12.47 26.59 -6.94
CA ILE A 22 -13.89 26.39 -6.61
C ILE A 22 -14.81 26.68 -7.81
N ALA A 23 -14.50 27.70 -8.62
CA ALA A 23 -15.31 28.06 -9.78
C ALA A 23 -15.20 27.06 -10.94
N SER A 24 -14.09 26.32 -11.04
CA SER A 24 -13.82 25.36 -12.12
C SER A 24 -14.58 24.03 -12.01
N LEU A 25 -15.32 23.80 -10.92
CA LEU A 25 -15.94 22.52 -10.60
C LEU A 25 -17.46 22.59 -10.74
N GLU A 26 -17.98 22.21 -11.91
CA GLU A 26 -19.42 22.26 -12.21
C GLU A 26 -20.20 20.97 -11.90
N ASP A 27 -19.55 19.90 -11.41
CA ASP A 27 -20.24 18.61 -11.23
C ASP A 27 -20.16 18.01 -9.82
N LEU A 28 -21.19 17.23 -9.48
CA LEU A 28 -21.44 16.65 -8.15
C LEU A 28 -20.38 15.59 -7.81
N GLY A 29 -19.25 16.07 -7.28
CA GLY A 29 -18.01 15.34 -6.95
C GLY A 29 -16.87 16.30 -6.57
N ALA A 30 -17.05 17.58 -6.87
CA ALA A 30 -16.18 18.73 -6.61
C ALA A 30 -15.57 18.86 -5.20
N GLY A 31 -16.22 18.33 -4.15
CA GLY A 31 -15.75 18.48 -2.77
C GLY A 31 -14.39 17.83 -2.50
N PHE A 32 -14.08 16.73 -3.20
CA PHE A 32 -12.81 16.01 -3.08
C PHE A 32 -11.68 16.79 -3.75
N ALA A 33 -11.89 17.27 -4.98
CA ALA A 33 -10.93 18.12 -5.70
C ALA A 33 -10.64 19.43 -4.93
N LEU A 34 -11.66 20.00 -4.27
CA LEU A 34 -11.51 21.19 -3.42
C LEU A 34 -10.55 20.97 -2.25
N ALA A 35 -10.69 19.84 -1.56
CA ALA A 35 -9.87 19.51 -0.39
C ALA A 35 -8.42 19.22 -0.78
N THR A 36 -8.20 18.55 -1.92
CA THR A 36 -6.86 18.26 -2.45
C THR A 36 -6.15 19.54 -2.89
N HIS A 37 -6.84 20.42 -3.63
CA HIS A 37 -6.25 21.70 -4.04
C HIS A 37 -6.01 22.65 -2.85
N ASP A 38 -6.87 22.67 -1.82
CA ASP A 38 -6.62 23.52 -0.64
C ASP A 38 -5.41 23.02 0.18
N LEU A 39 -5.12 21.71 0.15
CA LEU A 39 -3.94 21.09 0.77
C LEU A 39 -2.65 21.45 0.02
N GLU A 40 -2.69 21.42 -1.32
CA GLU A 40 -1.57 21.80 -2.20
C GLU A 40 -1.26 23.30 -2.11
N ILE A 41 -2.30 24.16 -2.11
CA ILE A 41 -2.15 25.62 -2.06
C ILE A 41 -1.54 26.08 -0.74
N ARG A 42 -1.88 25.43 0.38
CA ARG A 42 -1.33 25.79 1.71
C ARG A 42 0.12 25.38 1.89
N GLY A 43 0.66 24.53 1.01
CA GLY A 43 2.01 23.99 1.13
C GLY A 43 2.12 23.03 2.32
N ALA A 44 2.15 21.73 2.05
CA ALA A 44 2.46 20.70 3.05
C ALA A 44 3.88 20.82 3.66
N GLY A 45 4.68 21.79 3.21
CA GLY A 45 6.09 21.95 3.57
C GLY A 45 6.39 22.67 4.89
N GLU A 46 5.46 23.39 5.52
CA GLU A 46 5.80 24.22 6.70
C GLU A 46 5.45 23.58 8.06
N LEU A 47 4.70 22.47 8.07
CA LEU A 47 4.27 21.82 9.31
C LEU A 47 5.15 20.64 9.75
N LEU A 48 6.04 20.13 8.89
CA LEU A 48 6.80 18.91 9.16
C LEU A 48 8.19 19.06 8.53
N GLY A 49 9.16 19.45 9.37
CA GLY A 49 10.51 19.90 9.00
C GLY A 49 11.27 19.02 8.00
N GLU A 50 12.21 19.67 7.33
CA GLU A 50 12.86 19.29 6.06
C GLU A 50 13.55 17.91 5.98
N ASP A 51 13.66 17.12 7.06
CA ASP A 51 14.59 15.99 7.11
C ASP A 51 13.96 14.57 7.20
N GLN A 52 12.64 14.39 7.11
CA GLN A 52 11.99 13.06 7.29
C GLN A 52 10.81 12.71 6.35
N SER A 53 10.54 13.51 5.31
CA SER A 53 9.30 13.41 4.50
C SER A 53 9.15 12.14 3.65
N GLY A 54 10.23 11.49 3.21
CA GLY A 54 10.16 10.46 2.17
C GLY A 54 9.50 9.12 2.54
N SER A 55 9.50 8.72 3.82
CA SER A 55 9.07 7.36 4.22
C SER A 55 7.71 7.31 4.93
N MET A 56 7.25 8.41 5.52
CA MET A 56 5.97 8.43 6.27
C MET A 56 4.77 8.85 5.40
N GLU A 57 4.99 9.59 4.31
CA GLU A 57 3.92 10.11 3.43
C GLU A 57 3.20 8.97 2.66
N THR A 58 3.94 7.93 2.28
CA THR A 58 3.38 6.82 1.47
C THR A 58 2.46 5.90 2.28
N ILE A 59 2.75 5.71 3.57
CA ILE A 59 1.99 4.80 4.44
C ILE A 59 0.63 5.42 4.81
N GLY A 60 0.59 6.73 5.07
CA GLY A 60 -0.64 7.43 5.47
C GLY A 60 -1.70 7.52 4.36
N PHE A 61 -1.28 7.82 3.13
CA PHE A 61 -2.21 7.92 1.99
C PHE A 61 -2.73 6.56 1.54
N SER A 62 -1.86 5.54 1.47
CA SER A 62 -2.28 4.17 1.13
C SER A 62 -3.28 3.65 2.17
N LEU A 63 -3.00 3.85 3.46
CA LEU A 63 -3.89 3.46 4.54
C LEU A 63 -5.24 4.20 4.46
N TYR A 64 -5.21 5.50 4.19
CA TYR A 64 -6.43 6.30 4.04
C TYR A 64 -7.32 5.81 2.89
N MET A 65 -6.74 5.54 1.72
CA MET A 65 -7.48 5.06 0.55
C MET A 65 -8.08 3.67 0.80
N GLU A 66 -7.35 2.79 1.49
CA GLU A 66 -7.81 1.45 1.86
C GLU A 66 -8.96 1.49 2.89
N LEU A 67 -8.86 2.36 3.90
CA LEU A 67 -9.96 2.59 4.86
C LEU A 67 -11.22 3.14 4.17
N LEU A 68 -11.05 4.05 3.21
CA LEU A 68 -12.16 4.62 2.45
C LEU A 68 -12.83 3.58 1.56
N GLU A 69 -12.06 2.76 0.85
CA GLU A 69 -12.59 1.69 0.00
C GLU A 69 -13.35 0.64 0.82
N ASN A 70 -12.77 0.18 1.93
CA ASN A 70 -13.42 -0.78 2.83
C ASN A 70 -14.73 -0.21 3.42
N ALA A 71 -14.75 1.08 3.75
CA ALA A 71 -15.97 1.74 4.23
C ALA A 71 -17.06 1.82 3.16
N VAL A 72 -16.69 2.14 1.91
CA VAL A 72 -17.64 2.19 0.79
C VAL A 72 -18.22 0.80 0.48
N ASP A 73 -17.39 -0.24 0.48
CA ASP A 73 -17.84 -1.60 0.20
C ASP A 73 -18.75 -2.16 1.31
N ALA A 74 -18.46 -1.86 2.59
CA ALA A 74 -19.33 -2.21 3.71
C ALA A 74 -20.71 -1.56 3.58
N LEU A 75 -20.76 -0.26 3.25
CA LEU A 75 -22.01 0.48 3.05
C LEU A 75 -22.81 -0.06 1.86
N LYS A 76 -22.17 -0.41 0.74
CA LYS A 76 -22.84 -1.07 -0.40
C LYS A 76 -23.42 -2.43 -0.03
N ALA A 77 -22.77 -3.16 0.88
CA ALA A 77 -23.24 -4.44 1.41
C ALA A 77 -24.31 -4.30 2.51
N GLY A 78 -24.76 -3.08 2.83
CA GLY A 78 -25.76 -2.82 3.88
C GLY A 78 -25.25 -3.04 5.30
N ARG A 79 -23.92 -3.01 5.50
CA ARG A 79 -23.27 -3.17 6.81
C ARG A 79 -22.71 -1.83 7.28
N GLU A 80 -22.80 -1.53 8.56
CA GLU A 80 -22.01 -0.45 9.17
C GLU A 80 -20.60 -1.00 9.45
N PRO A 81 -19.55 -0.45 8.80
CA PRO A 81 -18.18 -0.88 9.06
C PRO A 81 -17.74 -0.46 10.46
N SER A 82 -17.33 -1.42 11.29
CA SER A 82 -16.60 -1.10 12.52
C SER A 82 -15.15 -0.74 12.19
N LEU A 83 -14.50 0.06 13.05
CA LEU A 83 -13.09 0.41 12.90
C LEU A 83 -12.18 -0.83 12.94
N GLU A 84 -12.61 -1.89 13.62
CA GLU A 84 -11.97 -3.20 13.65
C GLU A 84 -12.18 -3.97 12.34
N ASP A 85 -13.34 -3.92 11.69
CA ASP A 85 -13.53 -4.53 10.36
C ASP A 85 -12.66 -3.87 9.28
N LEU A 86 -12.47 -2.55 9.38
CA LEU A 86 -11.67 -1.75 8.44
C LEU A 86 -10.17 -2.00 8.57
N THR A 87 -9.70 -2.47 9.73
CA THR A 87 -8.27 -2.64 10.06
C THR A 87 -7.85 -4.10 10.27
N SER A 88 -8.76 -5.01 10.62
CA SER A 88 -8.46 -6.43 10.87
C SER A 88 -8.11 -7.24 9.62
N GLN A 89 -8.49 -6.73 8.44
CA GLN A 89 -8.11 -7.35 7.15
C GLN A 89 -6.81 -6.80 6.57
N GLN A 90 -6.20 -5.80 7.21
CA GLN A 90 -5.02 -5.14 6.67
C GLN A 90 -3.81 -6.05 6.82
N THR A 91 -3.35 -6.53 5.67
CA THR A 91 -2.12 -7.30 5.55
C THR A 91 -0.96 -6.35 5.32
N GLU A 92 -0.05 -6.26 6.28
CA GLU A 92 1.13 -5.39 6.18
C GLU A 92 2.32 -6.18 5.62
N VAL A 93 2.97 -5.66 4.57
CA VAL A 93 4.16 -6.26 3.95
C VAL A 93 5.27 -5.23 3.93
N GLU A 94 6.31 -5.45 4.73
CA GLU A 94 7.46 -4.55 4.89
C GLU A 94 8.77 -5.30 4.63
N LEU A 95 9.44 -5.00 3.51
CA LEU A 95 10.64 -5.70 3.07
C LEU A 95 11.92 -4.86 3.17
N ARG A 96 11.85 -3.66 3.76
CA ARG A 96 12.94 -2.69 3.89
C ARG A 96 13.63 -2.41 2.56
N MET A 97 12.83 -2.13 1.54
CA MET A 97 13.30 -1.77 0.20
C MET A 97 12.39 -0.72 -0.43
N PRO A 98 12.93 0.17 -1.28
CA PRO A 98 12.12 1.16 -1.98
C PRO A 98 11.01 0.49 -2.80
N SER A 99 9.78 0.95 -2.58
CA SER A 99 8.56 0.41 -3.18
C SER A 99 7.62 1.57 -3.48
N LEU A 100 7.84 2.22 -4.61
CA LEU A 100 7.12 3.42 -5.01
C LEU A 100 7.19 3.56 -6.54
N LEU A 101 6.29 4.37 -7.09
CA LEU A 101 6.39 4.90 -8.45
C LEU A 101 7.27 6.15 -8.40
N PRO A 102 8.47 6.14 -9.02
CA PRO A 102 9.34 7.30 -9.02
C PRO A 102 8.75 8.49 -9.79
N ASP A 103 9.12 9.71 -9.41
CA ASP A 103 8.71 10.95 -10.07
C ASP A 103 9.36 11.10 -11.46
N ASP A 104 10.58 10.58 -11.64
CA ASP A 104 11.25 10.51 -12.95
C ASP A 104 10.62 9.47 -13.89
N PHE A 105 9.88 8.50 -13.36
CA PHE A 105 9.15 7.48 -14.14
C PHE A 105 7.74 7.93 -14.52
N ILE A 106 6.99 8.48 -13.56
CA ILE A 106 5.66 9.06 -13.80
C ILE A 106 5.66 10.47 -13.20
N PRO A 107 5.97 11.52 -14.00
CA PRO A 107 6.05 12.89 -13.49
C PRO A 107 4.70 13.44 -12.99
N ASP A 108 3.62 13.14 -13.70
CA ASP A 108 2.28 13.62 -13.36
C ASP A 108 1.75 12.95 -12.07
N VAL A 109 1.53 13.78 -11.05
CA VAL A 109 1.11 13.34 -9.70
C VAL A 109 -0.25 12.64 -9.74
N ASN A 110 -1.21 13.17 -10.50
CA ASN A 110 -2.56 12.60 -10.58
C ASN A 110 -2.56 11.21 -11.21
N THR A 111 -1.79 11.03 -12.28
CA THR A 111 -1.58 9.73 -12.91
C THR A 111 -0.91 8.76 -11.94
N ARG A 112 0.12 9.20 -11.22
CA ARG A 112 0.81 8.38 -10.22
C ARG A 112 -0.12 7.93 -9.08
N LEU A 113 -0.95 8.84 -8.57
CA LEU A 113 -1.97 8.54 -7.55
C LEU A 113 -3.04 7.56 -8.07
N SER A 114 -3.46 7.71 -9.33
CA SER A 114 -4.38 6.78 -9.98
C SER A 114 -3.79 5.36 -10.05
N PHE A 115 -2.51 5.22 -10.43
CA PHE A 115 -1.84 3.92 -10.41
C PHE A 115 -1.69 3.34 -9.02
N TYR A 116 -1.31 4.14 -8.01
CA TYR A 116 -1.27 3.67 -6.62
C TYR A 116 -2.62 3.10 -6.17
N LYS A 117 -3.71 3.82 -6.45
CA LYS A 117 -5.07 3.34 -6.14
C LYS A 117 -5.36 2.03 -6.84
N ARG A 118 -5.11 1.94 -8.15
CA ARG A 118 -5.36 0.70 -8.92
C ARG A 118 -4.54 -0.49 -8.43
N ILE A 119 -3.28 -0.28 -8.06
CA ILE A 119 -2.41 -1.33 -7.52
C ILE A 119 -2.92 -1.80 -6.15
N ALA A 120 -3.33 -0.87 -5.28
CA ALA A 120 -3.85 -1.20 -3.96
C ALA A 120 -5.20 -1.94 -4.02
N SER A 121 -6.10 -1.54 -4.94
CA SER A 121 -7.43 -2.13 -5.10
C SER A 121 -7.45 -3.40 -5.97
N ALA A 122 -6.33 -3.80 -6.57
CA ALA A 122 -6.26 -4.99 -7.41
C ALA A 122 -6.58 -6.26 -6.58
N LYS A 123 -7.49 -7.09 -7.08
CA LYS A 123 -8.02 -8.26 -6.34
C LYS A 123 -7.31 -9.57 -6.68
N ASN A 124 -6.63 -9.60 -7.81
CA ASN A 124 -5.96 -10.79 -8.30
C ASN A 124 -4.68 -10.46 -9.08
N GLU A 125 -3.92 -11.50 -9.37
CA GLU A 125 -2.65 -11.42 -10.10
C GLU A 125 -2.83 -10.86 -11.52
N ASN A 126 -3.92 -11.21 -12.20
CA ASN A 126 -4.15 -10.80 -13.58
C ASN A 126 -4.33 -9.28 -13.66
N GLU A 127 -5.08 -8.68 -12.73
CA GLU A 127 -5.23 -7.22 -12.64
C GLU A 127 -3.90 -6.51 -12.39
N LEU A 128 -3.02 -7.07 -11.55
CA LEU A 128 -1.68 -6.53 -11.33
C LEU A 128 -0.80 -6.64 -12.59
N GLU A 129 -0.89 -7.75 -13.33
CA GLU A 129 -0.17 -7.91 -14.60
C GLU A 129 -0.72 -6.99 -15.70
N GLU A 130 -2.02 -6.73 -15.76
CA GLU A 130 -2.61 -5.75 -16.66
C GLU A 130 -2.09 -4.33 -16.35
N ILE A 131 -2.06 -3.95 -15.08
CA ILE A 131 -1.48 -2.67 -14.64
C ILE A 131 0.00 -2.58 -15.03
N LYS A 132 0.76 -3.67 -14.84
CA LYS A 132 2.17 -3.74 -15.22
C LYS A 132 2.37 -3.56 -16.72
N VAL A 133 1.59 -4.23 -17.55
CA VAL A 133 1.64 -4.09 -19.02
C VAL A 133 1.33 -2.65 -19.42
N GLU A 134 0.30 -2.04 -18.82
CA GLU A 134 -0.04 -0.64 -19.08
C GLU A 134 1.09 0.32 -18.66
N LEU A 135 1.72 0.08 -17.51
CA LEU A 135 2.88 0.87 -17.07
C LEU A 135 4.03 0.78 -18.08
N ILE A 136 4.28 -0.42 -18.62
CA ILE A 136 5.32 -0.63 -19.63
C ILE A 136 4.99 0.09 -20.93
N ASP A 137 3.75 -0.04 -21.40
CA ASP A 137 3.29 0.55 -22.66
C ASP A 137 3.34 2.09 -22.61
N ARG A 138 2.98 2.68 -21.46
CA ARG A 138 2.89 4.14 -21.30
C ARG A 138 4.21 4.81 -20.90
N PHE A 139 5.03 4.15 -20.10
CA PHE A 139 6.22 4.78 -19.46
C PHE A 139 7.53 4.02 -19.72
N GLY A 140 7.47 2.87 -20.38
CA GLY A 140 8.65 2.05 -20.69
C GLY A 140 9.07 1.13 -19.55
N LEU A 141 10.37 0.82 -19.48
CA LEU A 141 10.90 -0.17 -18.53
C LEU A 141 10.64 0.25 -17.08
N LEU A 142 10.10 -0.68 -16.27
CA LEU A 142 9.86 -0.44 -14.85
C LEU A 142 11.19 -0.26 -14.10
N PRO A 143 11.37 0.86 -13.38
CA PRO A 143 12.43 0.99 -12.39
C PRO A 143 12.29 -0.04 -11.27
N ASP A 144 13.42 -0.36 -10.62
CA ASP A 144 13.43 -1.31 -9.49
C ASP A 144 12.39 -0.97 -8.40
N PRO A 145 12.21 0.30 -7.95
CA PRO A 145 11.17 0.64 -6.97
C PRO A 145 9.73 0.36 -7.44
N ALA A 146 9.43 0.57 -8.72
CA ALA A 146 8.11 0.33 -9.29
C ALA A 146 7.82 -1.18 -9.42
N ARG A 147 8.85 -1.95 -9.81
CA ARG A 147 8.76 -3.41 -9.80
C ARG A 147 8.52 -3.95 -8.39
N ASN A 148 9.27 -3.45 -7.40
CA ASN A 148 9.09 -3.85 -6.01
C ASN A 148 7.68 -3.54 -5.49
N LEU A 149 7.08 -2.43 -5.92
CA LEU A 149 5.71 -2.06 -5.54
C LEU A 149 4.67 -3.08 -6.00
N LEU A 150 4.74 -3.50 -7.28
CA LEU A 150 3.87 -4.54 -7.81
C LEU A 150 4.11 -5.89 -7.13
N ASP A 151 5.39 -6.21 -6.91
CA ASP A 151 5.81 -7.44 -6.25
C ASP A 151 5.27 -7.52 -4.81
N ILE A 152 5.29 -6.41 -4.07
CA ILE A 152 4.72 -6.28 -2.72
C ILE A 152 3.19 -6.37 -2.75
N ALA A 153 2.53 -5.74 -3.73
CA ALA A 153 1.08 -5.85 -3.88
C ALA A 153 0.64 -7.31 -4.10
N ARG A 154 1.37 -8.04 -4.95
CA ARG A 154 1.17 -9.49 -5.14
C ARG A 154 1.36 -10.29 -3.85
N LEU A 155 2.44 -10.03 -3.11
CA LEU A 155 2.69 -10.69 -1.83
C LEU A 155 1.57 -10.39 -0.82
N ARG A 156 1.02 -9.17 -0.82
CA ARG A 156 -0.11 -8.79 0.03
C ARG A 156 -1.36 -9.60 -0.30
N GLN A 157 -1.69 -9.76 -1.58
CA GLN A 157 -2.83 -10.60 -1.99
C GLN A 157 -2.67 -12.07 -1.56
N GLN A 158 -1.47 -12.63 -1.68
CA GLN A 158 -1.17 -14.00 -1.21
C GLN A 158 -1.29 -14.10 0.31
N ALA A 159 -0.69 -13.15 1.03
CA ALA A 159 -0.73 -13.10 2.48
C ALA A 159 -2.16 -12.97 3.03
N GLN A 160 -3.00 -12.15 2.40
CA GLN A 160 -4.41 -12.03 2.76
C GLN A 160 -5.16 -13.36 2.60
N LYS A 161 -4.96 -14.08 1.47
CA LYS A 161 -5.57 -15.41 1.24
C LYS A 161 -5.12 -16.47 2.25
N LEU A 162 -3.89 -16.38 2.73
CA LEU A 162 -3.31 -17.32 3.70
C LEU A 162 -3.67 -16.96 5.15
N GLY A 163 -4.29 -15.82 5.39
CA GLY A 163 -4.56 -15.31 6.73
C GLY A 163 -3.29 -14.83 7.44
N ILE A 164 -2.34 -14.25 6.71
CA ILE A 164 -1.17 -13.59 7.26
C ILE A 164 -1.54 -12.12 7.53
N ARG A 165 -1.34 -11.69 8.77
CA ARG A 165 -1.55 -10.30 9.20
C ARG A 165 -0.38 -9.40 8.82
N LYS A 166 0.84 -9.90 9.04
CA LYS A 166 2.06 -9.11 8.87
C LYS A 166 3.19 -9.97 8.34
N LEU A 167 3.91 -9.45 7.35
CA LEU A 167 5.11 -10.01 6.78
C LEU A 167 6.22 -8.95 6.81
N GLU A 168 7.19 -9.13 7.68
CA GLU A 168 8.37 -8.27 7.77
C GLU A 168 9.61 -9.03 7.32
N SER A 169 10.48 -8.39 6.53
CA SER A 169 11.79 -8.92 6.19
C SER A 169 12.86 -7.82 6.18
N ASN A 170 14.05 -8.17 6.66
CA ASN A 170 15.24 -7.35 6.73
C ASN A 170 16.46 -8.15 6.25
N GLU A 171 17.65 -7.57 6.38
CA GLU A 171 18.90 -8.17 5.90
C GLU A 171 19.28 -9.50 6.56
N LYS A 172 18.74 -9.82 7.75
CA LYS A 172 19.10 -11.01 8.53
C LYS A 172 17.95 -12.02 8.69
N GLY A 173 16.81 -11.77 8.04
CA GLY A 173 15.62 -12.60 8.15
C GLY A 173 14.37 -11.75 8.33
N GLY A 174 13.46 -12.17 9.19
CA GLY A 174 12.18 -11.50 9.32
C GLY A 174 11.17 -12.23 10.18
N THR A 175 9.93 -11.72 10.16
CA THR A 175 8.83 -12.26 10.94
C THR A 175 7.56 -12.33 10.11
N ILE A 176 6.77 -13.37 10.35
CA ILE A 176 5.45 -13.57 9.77
C ILE A 176 4.49 -13.73 10.92
N GLU A 177 3.50 -12.86 10.99
CA GLU A 177 2.41 -12.91 11.97
C GLU A 177 1.14 -13.38 11.29
N PHE A 178 0.56 -14.46 11.78
CA PHE A 178 -0.68 -15.04 11.29
C PHE A 178 -1.88 -14.50 12.07
N ASN A 179 -3.01 -14.37 11.38
CA ASN A 179 -4.31 -14.18 12.03
C ASN A 179 -4.71 -15.44 12.80
N GLU A 180 -5.63 -15.30 13.76
CA GLU A 180 -6.18 -16.45 14.49
C GLU A 180 -6.82 -17.48 13.55
N LYS A 181 -7.49 -17.00 12.52
CA LYS A 181 -7.99 -17.81 11.39
C LYS A 181 -7.02 -17.67 10.23
N ASN A 182 -6.19 -18.68 10.03
CA ASN A 182 -5.24 -18.77 8.91
C ASN A 182 -5.27 -20.17 8.30
N ASN A 183 -4.78 -20.29 7.07
CA ASN A 183 -4.79 -21.54 6.32
C ASN A 183 -3.42 -22.24 6.36
N VAL A 184 -2.56 -21.93 7.33
CA VAL A 184 -1.22 -22.53 7.42
C VAL A 184 -1.34 -23.96 7.93
N ASN A 185 -0.76 -24.91 7.21
CA ASN A 185 -0.74 -26.30 7.63
C ASN A 185 0.21 -26.51 8.83
N PRO A 186 -0.30 -26.90 10.01
CA PRO A 186 0.51 -27.05 11.21
C PRO A 186 1.57 -28.15 11.08
N MET A 187 1.26 -29.24 10.38
CA MET A 187 2.19 -30.37 10.22
C MET A 187 3.39 -29.99 9.34
N TRP A 188 3.13 -29.24 8.26
CA TRP A 188 4.20 -28.71 7.43
C TRP A 188 5.09 -27.73 8.22
N LEU A 189 4.47 -26.82 8.98
CA LEU A 189 5.20 -25.84 9.79
C LEU A 189 6.07 -26.50 10.87
N ILE A 190 5.54 -27.51 11.58
CA ILE A 190 6.31 -28.29 12.56
C ILE A 190 7.49 -29.00 11.87
N GLY A 191 7.25 -29.59 10.69
CA GLY A 191 8.30 -30.22 9.91
C GLY A 191 9.41 -29.24 9.50
N LEU A 192 9.06 -28.01 9.15
CA LEU A 192 10.01 -26.94 8.82
C LEU A 192 10.87 -26.57 10.04
N LEU A 193 10.24 -26.37 11.20
CA LEU A 193 10.92 -26.05 12.46
C LEU A 193 11.90 -27.16 12.90
N GLN A 194 11.54 -28.42 12.67
CA GLN A 194 12.39 -29.57 13.02
C GLN A 194 13.55 -29.77 12.03
N LYS A 195 13.31 -29.58 10.73
CA LYS A 195 14.35 -29.76 9.69
C LYS A 195 15.36 -28.61 9.68
N GLN A 196 14.94 -27.39 9.99
CA GLN A 196 15.75 -26.18 9.87
C GLN A 196 15.66 -25.28 11.13
N PRO A 197 16.00 -25.80 12.33
CA PRO A 197 15.82 -25.07 13.60
C PRO A 197 16.71 -23.83 13.75
N GLN A 198 17.80 -23.74 12.97
CA GLN A 198 18.66 -22.55 12.94
C GLN A 198 18.03 -21.40 12.15
N HIS A 199 17.15 -21.72 11.20
CA HIS A 199 16.55 -20.76 10.29
C HIS A 199 15.11 -20.41 10.66
N TYR A 200 14.39 -21.24 11.41
CA TYR A 200 12.99 -21.00 11.76
C TYR A 200 12.73 -21.24 13.24
N ARG A 201 11.95 -20.34 13.85
CA ARG A 201 11.55 -20.41 15.25
C ARG A 201 10.15 -19.83 15.41
N LEU A 202 9.37 -20.37 16.34
CA LEU A 202 8.14 -19.71 16.79
C LEU A 202 8.44 -18.67 17.88
N ASP A 203 7.77 -17.53 17.79
CA ASP A 203 7.87 -16.41 18.72
C ASP A 203 6.49 -16.10 19.31
N GLY A 204 5.99 -17.03 20.12
CA GLY A 204 4.59 -17.03 20.58
C GLY A 204 3.70 -17.88 19.67
N PRO A 205 2.37 -17.81 19.84
CA PRO A 205 1.43 -18.72 19.19
C PRO A 205 1.18 -18.40 17.71
N THR A 206 1.33 -17.14 17.29
CA THR A 206 0.91 -16.66 15.97
C THR A 206 2.07 -16.11 15.13
N ARG A 207 3.31 -16.14 15.63
CA ARG A 207 4.45 -15.51 14.96
C ARG A 207 5.54 -16.53 14.63
N LEU A 208 5.90 -16.60 13.35
CA LEU A 208 7.05 -17.32 12.85
C LEU A 208 8.19 -16.34 12.61
N LYS A 209 9.34 -16.56 13.25
CA LYS A 209 10.59 -15.86 12.93
C LYS A 209 11.40 -16.73 11.98
N PHE A 210 11.96 -16.11 10.96
CA PHE A 210 12.93 -16.73 10.06
C PHE A 210 14.26 -15.96 10.09
N THR A 211 15.37 -16.68 9.98
CA THR A 211 16.73 -16.13 9.98
C THR A 211 17.46 -16.60 8.74
N GLN A 212 17.79 -15.66 7.85
CA GLN A 212 18.48 -15.91 6.59
C GLN A 212 19.32 -14.70 6.21
N ASP A 213 20.43 -14.90 5.49
CA ASP A 213 21.20 -13.78 4.93
C ASP A 213 20.47 -13.24 3.69
N LEU A 214 19.81 -12.10 3.87
CA LEU A 214 18.99 -11.42 2.87
C LEU A 214 19.48 -9.98 2.68
N ALA A 215 20.80 -9.75 2.80
CA ALA A 215 21.41 -8.42 2.65
C ALA A 215 21.05 -7.79 1.29
N GLU A 216 21.11 -8.56 0.20
CA GLU A 216 20.72 -8.11 -1.12
C GLU A 216 19.19 -8.07 -1.29
N ARG A 217 18.66 -6.91 -1.72
CA ARG A 217 17.22 -6.68 -1.88
C ARG A 217 16.55 -7.63 -2.88
N LYS A 218 17.22 -7.95 -3.99
CA LYS A 218 16.70 -8.89 -5.01
C LYS A 218 16.57 -10.30 -4.44
N THR A 219 17.61 -10.76 -3.75
CA THR A 219 17.62 -12.06 -3.05
C THR A 219 16.55 -12.12 -1.97
N ARG A 220 16.34 -11.04 -1.21
CA ARG A 220 15.27 -10.93 -0.21
C ARG A 220 13.88 -11.10 -0.83
N MET A 221 13.57 -10.35 -1.89
CA MET A 221 12.30 -10.44 -2.59
C MET A 221 12.05 -11.86 -3.13
N GLU A 222 13.05 -12.44 -3.79
CA GLU A 222 12.95 -13.79 -4.35
C GLU A 222 12.74 -14.85 -3.26
N TRP A 223 13.48 -14.76 -2.15
CA TRP A 223 13.33 -15.67 -1.03
C TRP A 223 11.92 -15.59 -0.42
N VAL A 224 11.41 -14.37 -0.19
CA VAL A 224 10.07 -14.17 0.36
C VAL A 224 9.00 -14.73 -0.57
N ARG A 225 9.12 -14.54 -1.88
CA ARG A 225 8.22 -15.12 -2.88
C ARG A 225 8.21 -16.64 -2.86
N GLN A 226 9.39 -17.25 -2.81
CA GLN A 226 9.51 -18.70 -2.75
C GLN A 226 8.92 -19.24 -1.45
N PHE A 227 9.18 -18.58 -0.33
CA PHE A 227 8.62 -18.97 0.96
C PHE A 227 7.09 -18.87 0.98
N MET A 228 6.53 -17.76 0.49
CA MET A 228 5.08 -17.55 0.38
C MET A 228 4.42 -18.59 -0.53
N ARG A 229 5.07 -18.93 -1.66
CA ARG A 229 4.61 -19.99 -2.56
C ARG A 229 4.61 -21.36 -1.88
N GLN A 230 5.66 -21.71 -1.14
CA GLN A 230 5.68 -22.97 -0.37
C GLN A 230 4.56 -23.01 0.67
N LEU A 231 4.28 -21.88 1.32
CA LEU A 231 3.19 -21.77 2.29
C LEU A 231 1.83 -21.97 1.60
N GLU A 232 1.63 -21.38 0.43
CA GLU A 232 0.42 -21.55 -0.39
C GLU A 232 0.23 -22.99 -0.88
N GLU A 233 1.29 -23.63 -1.40
CA GLU A 233 1.25 -25.03 -1.87
C GLU A 233 0.97 -26.03 -0.73
N ASN A 234 1.32 -25.67 0.51
CA ASN A 234 1.10 -26.50 1.69
C ASN A 234 -0.09 -26.02 2.53
N ALA A 235 -0.89 -25.05 2.06
CA ALA A 235 -2.02 -24.53 2.83
C ALA A 235 -3.03 -25.65 3.15
N ALA A 236 -3.62 -25.59 4.33
CA ALA A 236 -4.72 -26.48 4.70
C ALA A 236 -5.97 -26.10 3.89
N ALA A 237 -6.60 -27.09 3.28
CA ALA A 237 -7.85 -26.94 2.53
C ALA A 237 -9.03 -26.56 3.44
#